data_AF-A0A2V3PJ65-F1
#
_entry.id   AF-A0A2V3PJ65-F1
#
_cell.length_a   1.000
_cell.length_b   1.000
_cell.length_c   1.000
_cell.angle_alpha   90.00
_cell.angle_beta   90.00
_cell.angle_gamma   90.00
#
_symmetry.space_group_name_H-M   'P 1'
#
loop_
_entity.id
_entity.type
_entity.pdbx_description
1 polymer ?
#
loop_
_entity_poly.entity_id
_entity_poly.type
_entity_poly.pdbx_seq_one_letter_code
_entity_poly.pdbx_strand_id
1 'polypeptide(L)'
;MKDRIDNLVLLLQDGKPYQVGDLNFGMISKNILYVTGYTNYSDLNNLSKSKALEELSCIKNTFNDMVNYSEKLRTFIQGKKIKFNLAYNYGKGGFGICTEKDGKIEWIIRI
;
A
#
# COMPACT_ATOMS: atom_id res chain seq x y z
N MET A 1 2.16 12.30 14.13
CA MET A 1 2.36 11.30 13.05
C MET A 1 2.73 9.94 13.61
N LYS A 2 3.73 9.84 14.51
CA LYS A 2 4.17 8.58 15.14
C LYS A 2 3.01 7.80 15.76
N ASP A 3 2.15 8.45 16.53
CA ASP A 3 1.01 7.79 17.20
C ASP A 3 0.01 7.17 16.21
N ARG A 4 -0.17 7.77 15.02
CA ARG A 4 -1.02 7.20 13.96
C ARG A 4 -0.41 5.93 13.39
N ILE A 5 0.92 5.90 13.22
CA ILE A 5 1.67 4.72 12.75
C ILE A 5 1.70 3.63 13.85
N ASP A 6 1.80 4.02 15.12
CA ASP A 6 1.80 3.05 16.21
C ASP A 6 0.39 2.47 16.46
N ASN A 7 -0.67 3.25 16.21
CA ASN A 7 -2.06 2.80 16.21
C ASN A 7 -2.39 1.89 15.03
N LEU A 8 -1.78 2.13 13.86
CA LEU A 8 -1.88 1.24 12.70
C LEU A 8 -1.54 -0.20 13.10
N VAL A 9 -0.45 -0.41 13.83
CA VAL A 9 -0.05 -1.77 14.27
C VAL A 9 -1.12 -2.45 15.13
N LEU A 10 -1.74 -1.71 16.06
CA LEU A 10 -2.80 -2.26 16.92
C LEU A 10 -4.02 -2.70 16.09
N LEU A 11 -4.45 -1.84 15.17
CA LEU A 11 -5.62 -2.13 14.34
C LEU A 11 -5.35 -3.30 13.39
N LEU A 12 -4.15 -3.40 12.81
CA LEU A 12 -3.77 -4.53 11.97
C LEU A 12 -3.69 -5.85 12.75
N GLN A 13 -3.26 -5.83 14.01
CA GLN A 13 -3.28 -7.01 14.88
C GLN A 13 -4.70 -7.51 15.15
N ASP A 14 -5.66 -6.59 15.24
CA ASP A 14 -7.10 -6.89 15.34
C ASP A 14 -7.75 -7.26 14.00
N GLY A 15 -6.97 -7.33 12.91
CA GLY A 15 -7.46 -7.60 11.57
C GLY A 15 -8.26 -6.45 10.95
N LYS A 16 -8.20 -5.24 11.53
CA LYS A 16 -8.90 -4.05 11.04
C LYS A 16 -7.99 -3.28 10.08
N PRO A 17 -8.44 -3.01 8.84
CA PRO A 17 -7.70 -2.13 7.95
C PRO A 17 -7.69 -0.71 8.49
N TYR A 18 -6.62 0.03 8.19
CA TYR A 18 -6.45 1.39 8.68
C TYR A 18 -5.68 2.26 7.68
N GLN A 19 -6.02 3.55 7.64
CA GLN A 19 -5.41 4.51 6.75
C GLN A 19 -4.49 5.46 7.51
N VAL A 20 -3.26 5.62 7.01
CA VAL A 20 -2.31 6.62 7.50
C VAL A 20 -1.78 7.41 6.30
N GLY A 21 -2.08 8.71 6.27
CA GLY A 21 -1.86 9.52 5.08
C GLY A 21 -2.66 8.98 3.89
N ASP A 22 -2.01 8.84 2.75
CA ASP A 22 -2.63 8.36 1.51
C ASP A 22 -2.55 6.83 1.35
N LEU A 23 -1.94 6.15 2.32
CA LEU A 23 -1.77 4.70 2.30
C LEU A 23 -2.82 3.99 3.16
N ASN A 24 -3.42 2.98 2.56
CA ASN A 24 -4.33 2.05 3.20
C ASN A 24 -3.61 0.74 3.49
N PHE A 25 -3.75 0.27 4.72
CA PHE A 25 -3.09 -0.91 5.22
C PHE A 25 -4.12 -1.96 5.62
N GLY A 26 -3.78 -3.22 5.42
CA GLY A 26 -4.54 -4.31 5.99
C GLY A 26 -3.79 -5.63 5.90
N MET A 27 -4.39 -6.66 6.49
CA MET A 27 -3.82 -8.01 6.50
C MET A 27 -4.68 -8.92 5.63
N ILE A 28 -4.07 -9.58 4.63
CA ILE A 28 -4.74 -10.68 3.90
C ILE A 28 -4.78 -11.93 4.78
N SER A 29 -3.70 -12.14 5.52
CA SER A 29 -3.54 -13.21 6.51
C SER A 29 -2.54 -12.72 7.57
N LYS A 30 -2.32 -13.50 8.63
CA LYS A 30 -1.35 -13.17 9.68
C LYS A 30 0.06 -12.83 9.17
N ASN A 31 0.42 -13.31 7.97
CA ASN A 31 1.77 -13.20 7.41
C ASN A 31 1.87 -12.30 6.17
N ILE A 32 0.76 -11.73 5.68
CA ILE A 32 0.76 -10.92 4.45
C ILE A 32 0.09 -9.58 4.74
N LEU A 33 0.93 -8.54 4.82
CA LEU A 33 0.51 -7.15 4.83
C LEU A 33 0.26 -6.69 3.39
N TYR A 34 -0.84 -5.99 3.16
CA TYR A 34 -1.03 -5.22 1.93
C TYR A 34 -0.99 -3.72 2.24
N VAL A 35 -0.35 -2.98 1.34
CA VAL A 35 -0.21 -1.52 1.38
C VAL A 35 -0.73 -0.99 0.06
N THR A 36 -1.76 -0.17 0.09
CA THR A 36 -2.45 0.32 -1.11
C THR A 36 -2.43 1.84 -1.13
N GLY A 37 -1.92 2.41 -2.21
CA GLY A 37 -2.13 3.81 -2.57
C GLY A 37 -3.04 3.91 -3.79
N TYR A 38 -3.56 5.11 -4.02
CA TYR A 38 -4.40 5.39 -5.19
C TYR A 38 -3.65 6.27 -6.18
N THR A 39 -3.86 6.03 -7.47
CA THR A 39 -3.31 6.89 -8.52
C THR A 39 -3.92 8.29 -8.44
N ASN A 40 -3.12 9.30 -8.78
CA ASN A 40 -3.59 10.69 -8.85
C ASN A 40 -4.28 11.01 -10.18
N TYR A 41 -4.24 10.08 -11.14
CA TYR A 41 -4.87 10.24 -12.44
C TYR A 41 -6.36 9.96 -12.33
N SER A 42 -7.19 10.98 -12.61
CA SER A 42 -8.64 10.86 -12.65
C SER A 42 -9.15 10.13 -13.91
N ASP A 43 -8.40 10.21 -15.01
CA ASP A 43 -8.64 9.46 -16.24
C ASP A 43 -7.50 8.47 -16.48
N LEU A 44 -7.83 7.17 -16.45
CA LEU A 44 -6.87 6.09 -16.62
C LEU A 44 -6.21 6.06 -18.01
N ASN A 45 -6.82 6.67 -19.03
CA ASN A 45 -6.19 6.78 -20.35
C ASN A 45 -4.90 7.62 -20.31
N ASN A 46 -4.74 8.46 -19.28
CA ASN A 46 -3.54 9.28 -19.08
C ASN A 46 -2.46 8.60 -18.23
N LEU A 47 -2.78 7.43 -17.66
CA LEU A 47 -1.89 6.63 -16.84
C LEU A 47 -1.20 5.58 -17.70
N SER A 48 0.07 5.81 -18.04
CA SER A 48 0.90 4.79 -18.67
C SER A 48 1.43 3.80 -17.63
N LYS A 49 1.89 2.62 -18.10
CA LYS A 49 2.59 1.66 -17.23
C LYS A 49 3.81 2.26 -16.52
N SER A 50 4.58 3.12 -17.18
CA SER A 50 5.74 3.76 -16.56
C SER A 50 5.34 4.66 -15.39
N LYS A 51 4.29 5.46 -15.56
CA LYS A 51 3.74 6.33 -14.51
C LYS A 51 3.14 5.53 -13.36
N ALA A 52 2.43 4.45 -13.67
CA ALA A 52 1.92 3.54 -12.65
C ALA A 52 3.05 2.90 -11.81
N LEU A 53 4.16 2.51 -12.44
CA LEU A 53 5.32 2.00 -11.72
C LEU A 53 6.02 3.08 -10.88
N GLU A 54 6.05 4.32 -11.36
CA GLU A 54 6.55 5.47 -10.59
C GLU A 54 5.70 5.72 -9.33
N GLU A 55 4.37 5.77 -9.46
CA GLU A 55 3.46 5.92 -8.32
C GLU A 55 3.56 4.74 -7.35
N LEU A 56 3.72 3.50 -7.85
CA LEU A 56 3.96 2.33 -7.01
C LEU A 56 5.29 2.44 -6.25
N SER A 57 6.33 2.98 -6.88
CA SER A 57 7.61 3.26 -6.22
C SER A 57 7.46 4.32 -5.13
N CYS A 58 6.65 5.36 -5.36
CA CYS A 58 6.32 6.37 -4.34
C CYS A 58 5.64 5.73 -3.13
N ILE A 59 4.66 4.84 -3.34
CA ILE A 59 3.99 4.08 -2.26
C ILE A 59 5.01 3.30 -1.42
N LYS A 60 5.96 2.61 -2.07
CA LYS A 60 7.03 1.85 -1.39
C LYS A 60 7.94 2.76 -0.57
N ASN A 61 8.32 3.90 -1.13
CA ASN A 61 9.17 4.88 -0.45
C ASN A 61 8.46 5.45 0.79
N THR A 62 7.21 5.88 0.65
CA THR A 62 6.40 6.38 1.79
C THR A 62 6.26 5.31 2.87
N PHE A 63 6.02 4.05 2.50
CA PHE A 63 5.98 2.96 3.47
C PHE A 63 7.33 2.76 4.19
N ASN A 64 8.45 2.77 3.46
CA ASN A 64 9.77 2.62 4.04
C ASN A 64 10.10 3.77 5.01
N ASP A 65 9.68 4.99 4.69
CA ASP A 65 9.81 6.14 5.59
C ASP A 65 9.03 5.92 6.89
N MET A 66 7.79 5.40 6.80
CA MET A 66 7.00 5.04 7.99
C MET A 66 7.66 3.94 8.83
N VAL A 67 8.27 2.94 8.19
CA VAL A 67 9.01 1.86 8.86
C VAL A 67 10.25 2.39 9.58
N ASN A 68 11.00 3.30 8.93
CA ASN A 68 12.17 3.93 9.53
C ASN A 68 11.80 4.80 10.73
N TYR A 69 10.62 5.42 10.69
CA TYR A 69 10.13 6.31 11.72
C TYR A 69 9.47 5.61 12.93
N SER A 70 8.90 4.41 12.74
CA SER A 70 8.26 3.62 13.82
C SER A 70 8.93 2.27 14.01
N GLU A 71 9.64 2.11 15.12
CA GLU A 71 10.19 0.83 15.55
C GLU A 71 9.10 -0.24 15.76
N LYS A 72 7.91 0.18 16.20
CA LYS A 72 6.77 -0.72 16.39
C LYS A 72 6.32 -1.31 15.05
N LEU A 73 6.19 -0.48 14.02
CA LEU A 73 5.87 -0.95 12.67
C LEU A 73 6.99 -1.83 12.12
N ARG A 74 8.24 -1.40 12.26
CA ARG A 74 9.42 -2.16 11.82
C ARG A 74 9.44 -3.57 12.42
N THR A 75 9.20 -3.68 13.72
CA THR A 75 9.14 -4.98 14.42
C THR A 75 7.94 -5.80 13.98
N PHE A 76 6.77 -5.17 13.84
CA PHE A 76 5.55 -5.86 13.42
C PHE A 76 5.69 -6.54 12.06
N ILE A 77 6.36 -5.90 11.10
CA ILE A 77 6.51 -6.44 9.73
C ILE A 77 7.63 -7.48 9.60
N GLN A 78 8.45 -7.72 10.62
CA GLN A 78 9.49 -8.75 10.56
C GLN A 78 8.87 -10.12 10.26
N GLY A 79 9.45 -10.83 9.30
CA GLY A 79 8.98 -12.14 8.84
C GLY A 79 7.67 -12.11 8.04
N LYS A 80 7.07 -10.94 7.79
CA LYS A 80 5.87 -10.81 6.96
C LYS A 80 6.23 -10.54 5.51
N LYS A 81 5.40 -11.05 4.60
CA LYS A 81 5.42 -10.63 3.20
C LYS A 81 4.62 -9.35 3.05
N ILE A 82 5.10 -8.46 2.20
CA ILE A 82 4.44 -7.19 1.91
C ILE A 82 4.02 -7.19 0.45
N LYS A 83 2.77 -6.85 0.21
CA LYS A 83 2.21 -6.60 -1.11
C LYS A 83 1.93 -5.12 -1.27
N PHE A 84 2.52 -4.48 -2.26
CA PHE A 84 2.23 -3.09 -2.59
C PHE A 84 1.24 -3.05 -3.74
N ASN A 85 0.22 -2.21 -3.65
CA ASN A 85 -0.79 -2.08 -4.70
C ASN A 85 -0.93 -0.61 -5.10
N LEU A 86 -0.97 -0.38 -6.41
CA LEU A 86 -1.53 0.84 -6.97
C LEU A 86 -2.98 0.55 -7.37
N ALA A 87 -3.92 1.38 -6.91
CA ALA A 87 -5.33 1.26 -7.22
C ALA A 87 -5.89 2.54 -7.85
N TYR A 88 -7.01 2.43 -8.54
CA TYR A 88 -7.81 3.56 -8.99
C TYR A 88 -9.02 3.72 -8.07
N ASN A 89 -9.29 4.94 -7.62
CA ASN A 89 -10.46 5.28 -6.82
C ASN A 89 -11.49 6.00 -7.71
N TYR A 90 -12.65 5.38 -7.93
CA TYR A 90 -13.74 5.96 -8.72
C TYR A 90 -14.83 6.62 -7.84
N GLY A 91 -14.49 6.94 -6.59
CA GLY A 91 -15.33 7.66 -5.62
C GLY A 91 -16.28 6.77 -4.82
N LYS A 92 -16.83 5.71 -5.43
CA LYS A 92 -17.69 4.72 -4.75
C LYS A 92 -16.98 3.43 -4.36
N GLY A 93 -15.68 3.36 -4.65
CA GLY A 93 -14.84 2.19 -4.45
C GLY A 93 -13.54 2.34 -5.23
N GLY A 94 -12.79 1.25 -5.32
CA GLY A 94 -11.59 1.21 -6.14
C GLY A 94 -11.30 -0.17 -6.69
N PHE A 95 -10.45 -0.23 -7.71
CA PHE A 95 -9.92 -1.46 -8.26
C PHE A 95 -8.41 -1.37 -8.42
N GLY A 96 -7.72 -2.51 -8.30
CA GLY A 96 -6.27 -2.56 -8.45
C GLY A 96 -5.87 -2.34 -9.90
N ILE A 97 -4.79 -1.58 -10.10
CA ILE A 97 -4.12 -1.37 -11.39
C ILE A 97 -3.00 -2.40 -11.51
N CYS A 98 -2.10 -2.41 -10.53
CA CYS A 98 -1.00 -3.36 -10.44
C CYS A 98 -0.63 -3.64 -8.98
N THR A 99 0.02 -4.78 -8.77
CA THR A 99 0.56 -5.18 -7.48
C THR A 99 2.03 -5.58 -7.61
N GLU A 100 2.84 -5.25 -6.60
CA GLU A 100 4.18 -5.78 -6.44
C GLU A 100 4.22 -6.74 -5.26
N LYS A 101 4.79 -7.92 -5.50
CA LYS A 101 5.13 -8.88 -4.45
C LYS A 101 6.48 -9.50 -4.75
N ASP A 102 7.38 -9.50 -3.77
CA ASP A 102 8.70 -10.12 -3.87
C ASP A 102 9.47 -9.66 -5.14
N GLY A 103 9.37 -8.35 -5.46
CA GLY A 103 10.02 -7.71 -6.62
C GLY A 103 9.35 -8.00 -7.98
N LYS A 104 8.26 -8.76 -8.02
CA LYS A 104 7.52 -9.07 -9.25
C LYS A 104 6.27 -8.20 -9.35
N ILE A 105 6.10 -7.57 -10.51
CA ILE A 105 4.91 -6.78 -10.85
C ILE A 105 3.88 -7.67 -11.55
N GLU A 106 2.65 -7.62 -11.08
CA GLU A 106 1.48 -8.21 -11.71
C GLU A 106 0.49 -7.10 -12.08
N TRP A 107 0.05 -7.08 -13.34
CA TRP A 107 -0.93 -6.13 -13.86
C TRP A 107 -2.32 -6.73 -13.75
N ILE A 108 -3.24 -6.01 -13.11
CA ILE A 108 -4.62 -6.44 -12.88
C ILE A 108 -5.52 -5.98 -14.04
N ILE A 109 -5.20 -4.84 -14.63
CA ILE A 109 -5.92 -4.26 -15.78
C ILE A 109 -4.94 -3.93 -16.91
N ARG A 110 -5.51 -3.66 -18.09
CA ARG A 110 -4.77 -3.07 -19.22
C ARG A 110 -4.90 -1.55 -19.15
N ILE A 111 -3.75 -0.88 -19.04
CA ILE A 111 -3.53 0.56 -19.23
C ILE A 111 -2.43 0.77 -20.26
#